data_AF-A0A6P0YRR6-F1
#
_entry.id   AF-A0A6P0YRR6-F1
#
_cell.length_a   1.000
_cell.length_b   1.000
_cell.length_c   1.000
_cell.angle_alpha   90.00
_cell.angle_beta   90.00
_cell.angle_gamma   90.00
#
_symmetry.space_group_name_H-M   'P 1'
#
loop_
_entity.id
_entity.type
_entity.pdbx_description
1 polymer ?
#
loop_
_entity_poly.entity_id
_entity_poly.type
_entity_poly.pdbx_seq_one_letter_code
_entity_poly.pdbx_strand_id
1 'polypeptide(L)'
;MVNRFFTPSLTSSQSRSDVVGVIVSAVLILIGLLWQQIQPRPPEAVELIGEDGFELDETLPERAKTELAWASHLLLTNTVTQSIVVWHGDRILLRRGILGTSETVTPGPIVTRVMKKQTPVYLVQLSLYPGRIEFDYLPENTQGLICQPIGDRGVMILGANVPRSYTKQDENWITGIADKLANTLSLNDR
;
A
#
# COMPACT_ATOMS: atom_id res chain seq x y z
N MET A 1 24.17 -37.58 -24.95
CA MET A 1 24.08 -39.05 -24.87
C MET A 1 24.39 -39.78 -26.20
N VAL A 2 24.94 -39.14 -27.24
CA VAL A 2 25.24 -39.83 -28.53
C VAL A 2 26.46 -40.75 -28.43
N ASN A 3 27.48 -40.37 -27.64
CA ASN A 3 28.72 -41.17 -27.44
C ASN A 3 28.48 -42.54 -26.76
N ARG A 4 27.32 -42.74 -26.12
CA ARG A 4 26.94 -43.97 -25.42
C ARG A 4 26.61 -45.12 -26.38
N PHE A 5 26.15 -44.81 -27.59
CA PHE A 5 25.84 -45.81 -28.61
C PHE A 5 27.09 -46.41 -29.26
N PHE A 6 28.23 -45.73 -29.16
CA PHE A 6 29.46 -46.10 -29.87
C PHE A 6 30.60 -46.56 -28.95
N THR A 7 30.37 -46.65 -27.64
CA THR A 7 31.43 -47.06 -26.68
C THR A 7 31.09 -48.42 -26.04
N PRO A 8 31.82 -49.51 -26.34
CA PRO A 8 31.51 -50.86 -25.85
C PRO A 8 31.82 -51.09 -24.36
N SER A 9 32.66 -50.25 -23.74
CA SER A 9 32.97 -50.32 -22.30
C SER A 9 32.97 -48.92 -21.67
N LEU A 10 32.18 -48.72 -20.61
CA LEU A 10 32.10 -47.45 -19.91
C LEU A 10 33.41 -47.13 -19.18
N THR A 11 33.99 -45.99 -19.51
CA THR A 11 35.09 -45.41 -18.71
C THR A 11 34.53 -44.68 -17.49
N SER A 12 35.29 -44.64 -16.39
CA SER A 12 34.85 -43.99 -15.15
C SER A 12 34.56 -42.49 -15.33
N SER A 13 35.25 -41.83 -16.25
CA SER A 13 34.99 -40.43 -16.64
C SER A 13 33.65 -40.26 -17.37
N GLN A 14 33.28 -41.18 -18.26
CA GLN A 14 31.99 -41.17 -18.95
C GLN A 14 30.83 -41.34 -17.97
N SER A 15 30.92 -42.26 -17.01
CA SER A 15 29.87 -42.45 -16.00
C SER A 15 29.67 -41.19 -15.14
N ARG A 16 30.74 -40.47 -14.76
CA ARG A 16 30.64 -39.21 -14.02
C ARG A 16 30.00 -38.11 -14.87
N SER A 17 30.36 -38.04 -16.15
CA SER A 17 29.79 -37.05 -17.08
C SER A 17 28.30 -37.29 -17.34
N ASP A 18 27.85 -38.54 -17.43
CA ASP A 18 26.43 -38.89 -17.57
C ASP A 18 25.62 -38.42 -16.35
N VAL A 19 26.14 -38.61 -15.13
CA VAL A 19 25.49 -38.15 -13.90
C VAL A 19 25.36 -36.62 -13.88
N VAL A 20 26.42 -35.90 -14.24
CA VAL A 20 26.36 -34.43 -14.34
C VAL A 20 25.35 -34.01 -15.40
N GLY A 21 25.30 -34.69 -16.54
CA GLY A 21 24.32 -34.41 -17.61
C GLY A 21 22.87 -34.59 -17.16
N VAL A 22 22.58 -35.63 -16.36
CA VAL A 22 21.24 -35.85 -15.78
C VAL A 22 20.90 -34.76 -14.77
N ILE A 23 21.84 -34.39 -13.89
CA ILE A 23 21.64 -33.32 -12.90
C ILE A 23 21.37 -31.99 -13.60
N VAL A 24 22.15 -31.64 -14.62
CA VAL A 24 21.96 -30.40 -15.40
C VAL A 24 20.60 -30.40 -16.09
N SER A 25 20.17 -31.54 -16.65
CA SER A 25 18.85 -31.66 -17.29
C SER A 25 17.72 -31.45 -16.28
N ALA A 26 17.82 -32.06 -15.10
CA ALA A 26 16.84 -31.89 -14.03
C ALA A 26 16.78 -30.44 -13.52
N VAL A 27 17.94 -29.79 -13.36
CA VAL A 27 18.02 -28.36 -12.96
C VAL A 27 17.41 -27.46 -14.03
N LEU A 28 17.68 -27.70 -15.32
CA LEU A 28 17.09 -26.91 -16.41
C LEU A 28 15.57 -27.07 -16.49
N ILE A 29 15.04 -28.28 -16.27
CA ILE A 29 13.59 -28.52 -16.16
C ILE A 29 13.01 -27.76 -14.96
N LEU A 30 13.66 -27.83 -13.80
CA LEU A 30 13.21 -27.12 -12.60
C LEU A 30 13.20 -25.59 -12.81
N ILE A 31 14.23 -25.03 -13.44
CA ILE A 31 14.30 -23.61 -13.80
C ILE A 31 13.15 -23.24 -14.76
N GLY A 32 12.89 -24.07 -15.78
CA GLY A 32 11.78 -23.86 -16.72
C GLY A 32 10.41 -23.89 -16.03
N LEU A 33 10.20 -24.81 -15.08
CA LEU A 33 8.98 -24.89 -14.28
C LEU A 33 8.82 -23.70 -13.33
N LEU A 34 9.91 -23.23 -12.72
CA LEU A 34 9.92 -22.02 -11.90
C LEU A 34 9.55 -20.78 -12.72
N TRP A 35 9.97 -20.69 -13.98
CA TRP A 35 9.59 -19.59 -14.88
C TRP A 35 8.11 -19.63 -15.30
N GLN A 36 7.50 -20.81 -15.35
CA GLN A 36 6.07 -20.94 -15.66
C GLN A 36 5.16 -20.61 -14.48
N GLN A 37 5.66 -20.75 -13.25
CA GLN A 37 4.85 -20.48 -12.07
C GLN A 37 4.95 -19.01 -11.67
N ILE A 38 3.78 -18.38 -11.63
CA ILE A 38 3.46 -17.11 -10.97
C ILE A 38 3.61 -15.89 -11.89
N GLN A 39 2.68 -15.74 -12.84
CA GLN A 39 2.15 -14.41 -13.16
C GLN A 39 1.02 -14.16 -12.14
N PRO A 40 1.24 -13.32 -11.10
CA PRO A 40 0.18 -12.97 -10.18
C PRO A 40 -0.93 -12.32 -10.99
N ARG A 41 -2.17 -12.78 -10.85
CA ARG A 41 -3.30 -12.03 -11.43
C ARG A 41 -3.34 -10.68 -10.72
N PRO A 42 -3.18 -9.55 -11.44
CA PRO A 42 -3.33 -8.26 -10.82
C PRO A 42 -4.75 -8.20 -10.24
N PRO A 43 -4.91 -7.73 -8.99
CA PRO A 43 -6.23 -7.56 -8.41
C PRO A 43 -7.03 -6.57 -9.28
N GLU A 44 -8.31 -6.86 -9.47
CA GLU A 44 -9.18 -6.05 -10.32
C GLU A 44 -9.44 -4.70 -9.65
N ALA A 45 -9.12 -3.62 -10.37
CA ALA A 45 -9.37 -2.27 -9.90
C ALA A 45 -10.83 -1.91 -10.08
N VAL A 46 -11.44 -1.31 -9.05
CA VAL A 46 -12.80 -0.78 -9.15
C VAL A 46 -12.76 0.72 -9.44
N GLU A 47 -13.80 1.24 -10.08
CA GLU A 47 -14.04 2.69 -10.10
C GLU A 47 -14.66 3.09 -8.75
N LEU A 48 -14.02 4.00 -8.02
CA LEU A 48 -14.54 4.44 -6.71
C LEU A 48 -15.82 5.25 -6.88
N ILE A 49 -16.76 5.04 -5.96
CA ILE A 49 -18.05 5.73 -5.93
C ILE A 49 -17.90 7.01 -5.11
N GLY A 50 -17.97 8.15 -5.77
CA GLY A 50 -17.87 9.47 -5.15
C GLY A 50 -17.51 10.54 -6.16
N GLU A 51 -17.43 11.79 -5.72
CA GLU A 51 -16.98 12.92 -6.53
C GLU A 51 -15.49 13.19 -6.28
N ASP A 52 -14.75 13.59 -7.32
CA ASP A 52 -13.39 14.08 -7.15
C ASP A 52 -13.44 15.48 -6.53
N GLY A 53 -12.76 15.66 -5.41
CA GLY A 53 -12.81 16.90 -4.63
C GLY A 53 -11.50 17.21 -3.93
N PHE A 54 -11.42 18.45 -3.46
CA PHE A 54 -10.31 18.95 -2.67
C PHE A 54 -10.82 19.98 -1.67
N GLU A 55 -10.85 19.57 -0.40
CA GLU A 55 -11.36 20.37 0.71
C GLU A 55 -10.24 20.54 1.74
N LEU A 56 -9.99 21.78 2.15
CA LEU A 56 -9.01 22.15 3.18
C LEU A 56 -9.69 22.97 4.26
N ASP A 57 -9.27 22.77 5.51
CA ASP A 57 -9.73 23.63 6.61
C ASP A 57 -9.20 25.07 6.41
N GLU A 58 -10.12 26.01 6.20
CA GLU A 58 -9.81 27.42 5.96
C GLU A 58 -9.12 28.10 7.13
N THR A 59 -9.30 27.59 8.35
CA THR A 59 -8.73 28.15 9.58
C THR A 59 -7.23 27.85 9.73
N LEU A 60 -6.68 26.96 8.89
CA LEU A 60 -5.26 26.62 8.93
C LEU A 60 -4.38 27.79 8.43
N PRO A 61 -3.17 27.96 8.99
CA PRO A 61 -2.18 28.87 8.42
C PRO A 61 -1.81 28.47 6.99
N GLU A 62 -1.51 29.45 6.14
CA GLU A 62 -1.17 29.24 4.72
C GLU A 62 -0.01 28.26 4.50
N ARG A 63 0.96 28.27 5.43
CA ARG A 63 2.05 27.28 5.42
C ARG A 63 1.52 25.85 5.58
N ALA A 64 0.61 25.60 6.51
CA ALA A 64 0.04 24.25 6.68
C ALA A 64 -0.85 23.85 5.50
N LYS A 65 -1.66 24.79 4.97
CA LYS A 65 -2.48 24.53 3.76
C LYS A 65 -1.61 24.11 2.58
N THR A 66 -0.54 24.86 2.31
CA THR A 66 0.40 24.57 1.22
C THR A 66 1.01 23.18 1.38
N GLU A 67 1.39 22.83 2.60
CA GLU A 67 2.07 21.57 2.89
C GLU A 67 1.14 20.36 2.85
N LEU A 68 -0.11 20.50 3.31
CA LEU A 68 -1.15 19.50 3.16
C LEU A 68 -1.56 19.31 1.69
N ALA A 69 -1.68 20.41 0.94
CA ALA A 69 -1.94 20.38 -0.49
C ALA A 69 -0.81 19.68 -1.25
N TRP A 70 0.44 19.97 -0.93
CA TRP A 70 1.60 19.32 -1.53
C TRP A 70 1.68 17.83 -1.18
N ALA A 71 1.55 17.49 0.11
CA ALA A 71 1.64 16.11 0.59
C ALA A 71 0.55 15.22 -0.03
N SER A 72 -0.71 15.67 -0.01
CA SER A 72 -1.80 14.92 -0.63
C SER A 72 -1.65 14.77 -2.13
N HIS A 73 -1.16 15.79 -2.83
CA HIS A 73 -0.88 15.70 -4.26
C HIS A 73 0.16 14.62 -4.55
N LEU A 74 1.26 14.60 -3.79
CA LEU A 74 2.31 13.62 -3.97
C LEU A 74 1.82 12.20 -3.70
N LEU A 75 1.00 12.00 -2.68
CA LEU A 75 0.43 10.71 -2.35
C LEU A 75 -0.52 10.21 -3.45
N LEU A 76 -1.40 11.07 -3.98
CA LEU A 76 -2.31 10.70 -5.07
C LEU A 76 -1.59 10.42 -6.40
N THR A 77 -0.47 11.09 -6.65
CA THR A 77 0.26 10.96 -7.94
C THR A 77 1.37 9.92 -7.94
N ASN A 78 1.93 9.59 -6.78
CA ASN A 78 3.08 8.67 -6.67
C ASN A 78 2.75 7.36 -5.93
N THR A 79 1.50 7.17 -5.50
CA THR A 79 1.03 5.91 -4.91
C THR A 79 -0.29 5.49 -5.54
N VAL A 80 -0.75 4.29 -5.20
CA VAL A 80 -2.08 3.75 -5.56
C VAL A 80 -3.26 4.42 -4.85
N THR A 81 -3.00 5.43 -4.01
CA THR A 81 -4.05 6.13 -3.26
C THR A 81 -4.95 6.92 -4.20
N GLN A 82 -6.25 6.86 -3.96
CA GLN A 82 -7.29 7.57 -4.72
C GLN A 82 -8.15 8.49 -3.85
N SER A 83 -8.11 8.30 -2.52
CA SER A 83 -8.84 9.11 -1.55
C SER A 83 -7.98 9.34 -0.31
N ILE A 84 -7.92 10.58 0.17
CA ILE A 84 -7.12 10.99 1.33
C ILE A 84 -7.98 11.78 2.29
N VAL A 85 -7.92 11.41 3.56
CA VAL A 85 -8.48 12.21 4.66
C VAL A 85 -7.42 12.41 5.72
N VAL A 86 -7.18 13.66 6.10
CA VAL A 86 -6.31 14.02 7.22
C VAL A 86 -7.18 14.55 8.35
N TRP A 87 -7.12 13.88 9.50
CA TRP A 87 -7.84 14.28 10.70
C TRP A 87 -6.83 14.60 11.79
N HIS A 88 -7.02 15.73 12.48
CA HIS A 88 -6.13 16.18 13.54
C HIS A 88 -6.89 17.03 14.56
N GLY A 89 -6.75 16.72 15.85
CA GLY A 89 -7.32 17.53 16.92
C GLY A 89 -8.86 17.64 16.86
N ASP A 90 -9.54 16.53 16.59
CA ASP A 90 -11.00 16.40 16.52
C ASP A 90 -11.69 17.09 15.33
N ARG A 91 -10.91 17.41 14.29
CA ARG A 91 -11.43 17.97 13.05
C ARG A 91 -10.70 17.45 11.83
N ILE A 92 -11.36 17.55 10.69
CA ILE A 92 -10.78 17.22 9.39
C ILE A 92 -9.99 18.43 8.90
N LEU A 93 -8.72 18.23 8.57
CA LEU A 93 -7.86 19.27 8.02
C LEU A 93 -7.85 19.27 6.48
N LEU A 94 -8.02 18.09 5.88
CA LEU A 94 -7.93 17.89 4.44
C LEU A 94 -8.76 16.68 4.01
N ARG A 95 -9.50 16.82 2.92
CA ARG A 95 -10.06 15.71 2.12
C ARG A 95 -9.66 15.92 0.67
N ARG A 96 -9.18 14.88 -0.01
CA ARG A 96 -8.76 15.01 -1.42
C ARG A 96 -8.87 13.71 -2.20
N GLY A 97 -9.20 13.82 -3.48
CA GLY A 97 -9.41 12.71 -4.40
C GLY A 97 -10.88 12.34 -4.44
N ILE A 98 -11.20 11.05 -4.59
CA ILE A 98 -12.60 10.61 -4.58
C ILE A 98 -13.15 10.66 -3.15
N LEU A 99 -14.12 11.54 -2.91
CA LEU A 99 -14.66 11.81 -1.58
C LEU A 99 -15.76 10.80 -1.21
N GLY A 100 -15.78 10.39 0.06
CA GLY A 100 -16.92 9.68 0.64
C GLY A 100 -18.10 10.61 0.93
N THR A 101 -19.26 10.03 1.21
CA THR A 101 -20.49 10.79 1.49
C THR A 101 -20.49 11.44 2.87
N SER A 102 -19.78 10.87 3.85
CA SER A 102 -19.67 11.47 5.18
C SER A 102 -18.61 12.57 5.20
N GLU A 103 -19.02 13.75 5.66
CA GLU A 103 -18.13 14.91 5.89
C GLU A 103 -17.53 14.93 7.30
N THR A 104 -17.82 13.91 8.11
CA THR A 104 -17.35 13.82 9.50
C THR A 104 -16.52 12.57 9.71
N VAL A 105 -15.44 12.70 10.46
CA VAL A 105 -14.61 11.57 10.87
C VAL A 105 -14.92 11.29 12.33
N THR A 106 -15.51 10.12 12.60
CA THR A 106 -15.69 9.62 13.97
C THR A 106 -14.64 8.52 14.21
N PRO A 107 -13.58 8.77 14.99
CA PRO A 107 -12.54 7.79 15.23
C PRO A 107 -13.08 6.51 15.85
N GLY A 108 -13.02 5.41 15.10
CA GLY A 108 -13.38 4.09 15.60
C GLY A 108 -12.20 3.37 16.28
N PRO A 109 -12.31 2.05 16.51
CA PRO A 109 -11.30 1.25 17.18
C PRO A 109 -9.95 1.21 16.45
N ILE A 110 -9.93 1.22 15.10
CA ILE A 110 -8.67 1.13 14.35
C ILE A 110 -7.95 2.47 14.42
N VAL A 111 -8.66 3.57 14.17
CA VAL A 111 -8.08 4.93 14.27
C VAL A 111 -7.55 5.18 15.68
N THR A 112 -8.33 4.84 16.71
CA THR A 112 -7.92 4.97 18.12
C THR A 112 -6.68 4.14 18.44
N ARG A 113 -6.60 2.91 17.92
CA ARG A 113 -5.43 2.04 18.09
C ARG A 113 -4.20 2.62 17.40
N VAL A 114 -4.34 3.15 16.19
CA VAL A 114 -3.25 3.77 15.43
C VAL A 114 -2.68 4.97 16.19
N MET A 115 -3.55 5.86 16.68
CA MET A 115 -3.13 7.00 17.51
C MET A 115 -2.45 6.56 18.80
N LYS A 116 -3.00 5.55 19.50
CA LYS A 116 -2.42 5.08 20.77
C LYS A 116 -1.09 4.35 20.61
N LYS A 117 -0.94 3.54 19.57
CA LYS A 117 0.27 2.74 19.34
C LYS A 117 1.30 3.45 18.49
N GLN A 118 0.96 4.59 17.87
CA GLN A 118 1.82 5.29 16.92
C GLN A 118 2.40 4.34 15.86
N THR A 119 1.58 3.38 15.42
CA THR A 119 1.96 2.35 14.44
C THR A 119 0.91 2.34 13.35
N PRO A 120 1.31 2.42 12.06
CA PRO A 120 0.35 2.37 10.96
C PRO A 120 -0.37 1.02 10.90
N VAL A 121 -1.62 1.07 10.44
CA VAL A 121 -2.41 -0.12 10.15
C VAL A 121 -2.74 -0.15 8.67
N TYR A 122 -2.29 -1.21 8.00
CA TYR A 122 -2.63 -1.50 6.62
C TYR A 122 -3.73 -2.57 6.56
N LEU A 123 -4.89 -2.20 6.01
CA LEU A 123 -6.00 -3.08 5.71
C LEU A 123 -5.93 -3.46 4.23
N VAL A 124 -5.46 -4.68 3.97
CA VAL A 124 -5.21 -5.19 2.60
C VAL A 124 -6.48 -5.32 1.77
N GLN A 125 -7.62 -5.54 2.41
CA GLN A 125 -8.93 -5.61 1.77
C GLN A 125 -9.99 -5.19 2.79
N LEU A 126 -10.47 -3.96 2.68
CA LEU A 126 -11.35 -3.32 3.65
C LEU A 126 -12.64 -4.11 3.87
N SER A 127 -13.16 -4.76 2.84
CA SER A 127 -14.36 -5.59 2.92
C SER A 127 -14.26 -6.75 3.91
N LEU A 128 -13.05 -7.22 4.23
CA LEU A 128 -12.80 -8.32 5.17
C LEU A 128 -12.88 -7.89 6.64
N TYR A 129 -12.89 -6.58 6.92
CA TYR A 129 -12.83 -6.06 8.28
C TYR A 129 -14.22 -5.59 8.75
N PRO A 130 -14.76 -6.14 9.85
CA PRO A 130 -16.05 -5.71 10.37
C PRO A 130 -16.03 -4.24 10.85
N GLY A 131 -14.87 -3.74 11.28
CA GLY A 131 -14.68 -2.35 11.68
C GLY A 131 -14.69 -1.34 10.53
N ARG A 132 -14.82 -1.76 9.27
CA ARG A 132 -14.80 -0.88 8.09
C ARG A 132 -15.83 0.26 8.11
N ILE A 133 -16.91 0.08 8.88
CA ILE A 133 -17.94 1.09 9.13
C ILE A 133 -17.39 2.40 9.70
N GLU A 134 -16.20 2.40 10.33
CA GLU A 134 -15.57 3.63 10.83
C GLU A 134 -15.00 4.52 9.71
N PHE A 135 -14.93 4.04 8.45
CA PHE A 135 -14.35 4.76 7.31
C PHE A 135 -15.42 5.22 6.30
N ASP A 136 -16.61 5.57 6.77
CA ASP A 136 -17.74 6.06 5.96
C ASP A 136 -17.47 7.42 5.26
N TYR A 137 -16.41 8.12 5.66
CA TYR A 137 -15.88 9.32 5.02
C TYR A 137 -14.99 9.05 3.79
N LEU A 138 -14.74 7.78 3.46
CA LEU A 138 -14.13 7.34 2.20
C LEU A 138 -15.22 6.80 1.25
N PRO A 139 -14.92 6.64 -0.06
CA PRO A 139 -15.80 5.95 -0.99
C PRO A 139 -16.22 4.57 -0.46
N GLU A 140 -17.50 4.24 -0.56
CA GLU A 140 -18.09 3.03 0.05
C GLU A 140 -17.46 1.72 -0.46
N ASN A 141 -16.95 1.76 -1.70
CA ASN A 141 -16.31 0.64 -2.37
C ASN A 141 -14.78 0.72 -2.33
N THR A 142 -14.20 1.45 -1.37
CA THR A 142 -12.76 1.44 -1.11
C THR A 142 -12.26 0.02 -0.85
N GLN A 143 -11.21 -0.40 -1.55
CA GLN A 143 -10.69 -1.76 -1.51
C GLN A 143 -9.55 -1.91 -0.52
N GLY A 144 -8.55 -1.02 -0.57
CA GLY A 144 -7.39 -1.04 0.32
C GLY A 144 -7.34 0.23 1.18
N LEU A 145 -6.81 0.13 2.39
CA LEU A 145 -6.71 1.29 3.29
C LEU A 145 -5.43 1.27 4.12
N ILE A 146 -4.72 2.40 4.16
CA ILE A 146 -3.67 2.66 5.15
C ILE A 146 -4.14 3.74 6.11
N CYS A 147 -4.08 3.43 7.41
CA CYS A 147 -4.29 4.36 8.49
C CYS A 147 -2.93 4.66 9.13
N GLN A 148 -2.40 5.84 8.86
CA GLN A 148 -1.05 6.28 9.23
C GLN A 148 -1.15 7.36 10.32
N PRO A 149 -0.50 7.22 11.48
CA PRO A 149 -0.49 8.27 12.49
C PRO A 149 0.27 9.51 12.00
N ILE A 150 -0.17 10.71 12.41
CA ILE A 150 0.52 11.98 12.22
C ILE A 150 0.75 12.60 13.60
N GLY A 151 1.91 12.30 14.19
CA GLY A 151 2.20 12.68 15.58
C GLY A 151 1.15 12.16 16.56
N ASP A 152 1.03 12.82 17.71
CA ASP A 152 0.21 12.32 18.82
C ASP A 152 -1.30 12.59 18.67
N ARG A 153 -1.68 13.53 17.79
CA ARG A 153 -3.04 14.09 17.72
C ARG A 153 -3.70 13.96 16.35
N GLY A 154 -3.03 13.33 15.39
CA GLY A 154 -3.52 13.23 14.02
C GLY A 154 -3.36 11.86 13.39
N VAL A 155 -4.08 11.68 12.30
CA VAL A 155 -4.07 10.48 11.49
C VAL A 155 -4.34 10.85 10.03
N MET A 156 -3.64 10.17 9.13
CA MET A 156 -3.86 10.19 7.69
C MET A 156 -4.49 8.88 7.28
N ILE A 157 -5.67 8.94 6.67
CA ILE A 157 -6.35 7.79 6.11
C ILE A 157 -6.23 7.87 4.59
N LEU A 158 -5.72 6.80 3.99
CA LEU A 158 -5.47 6.67 2.56
C LEU A 158 -6.27 5.49 2.02
N GLY A 159 -7.18 5.75 1.08
CA GLY A 159 -8.01 4.75 0.41
C GLY A 159 -7.51 4.44 -0.99
N ALA A 160 -7.51 3.16 -1.35
CA ALA A 160 -7.15 2.66 -2.68
C ALA A 160 -8.29 1.86 -3.30
N ASN A 161 -8.36 1.87 -4.63
CA ASN A 161 -9.38 1.18 -5.42
C ASN A 161 -9.00 -0.25 -5.82
N VAL A 162 -7.88 -0.76 -5.30
CA VAL A 162 -7.39 -2.12 -5.52
C VAL A 162 -7.06 -2.75 -4.15
N PRO A 163 -7.40 -4.03 -3.89
CA PRO A 163 -6.94 -4.71 -2.70
C PRO A 163 -5.44 -5.05 -2.80
N ARG A 164 -4.74 -5.14 -1.66
CA ARG A 164 -3.30 -5.45 -1.59
C ARG A 164 -2.44 -4.51 -2.47
N SER A 165 -2.84 -3.25 -2.54
CA SER A 165 -2.31 -2.28 -3.51
C SER A 165 -1.01 -1.62 -3.07
N TYR A 166 -0.83 -1.36 -1.77
CA TYR A 166 0.35 -0.66 -1.26
C TYR A 166 1.56 -1.59 -1.17
N THR A 167 2.66 -1.13 -1.74
CA THR A 167 3.98 -1.75 -1.65
C THR A 167 4.72 -1.29 -0.39
N LYS A 168 5.83 -1.94 -0.05
CA LYS A 168 6.67 -1.49 1.07
C LYS A 168 7.28 -0.11 0.82
N GLN A 169 7.54 0.23 -0.44
CA GLN A 169 8.02 1.55 -0.82
C GLN A 169 6.94 2.61 -0.56
N ASP A 170 5.68 2.32 -0.90
CA ASP A 170 4.56 3.22 -0.62
C ASP A 170 4.40 3.43 0.89
N GLU A 171 4.44 2.38 1.70
CA GLU A 171 4.37 2.49 3.17
C GLU A 171 5.48 3.39 3.73
N ASN A 172 6.72 3.24 3.24
CA ASN A 172 7.84 4.07 3.68
C ASN A 172 7.66 5.53 3.25
N TRP A 173 7.15 5.77 2.04
CA TRP A 173 6.87 7.11 1.52
C TRP A 173 5.76 7.80 2.32
N ILE A 174 4.68 7.08 2.60
CA ILE A 174 3.55 7.50 3.44
C ILE A 174 4.03 7.86 4.85
N THR A 175 4.89 7.03 5.44
CA THR A 175 5.47 7.28 6.76
C THR A 175 6.31 8.56 6.76
N GLY A 176 7.21 8.73 5.78
CA GLY A 176 8.06 9.92 5.69
C GLY A 176 7.26 11.22 5.48
N ILE A 177 6.18 11.17 4.69
CA ILE A 177 5.26 12.31 4.53
C ILE A 177 4.53 12.60 5.83
N ALA A 178 4.05 11.58 6.55
CA ALA A 178 3.38 11.75 7.83
C ALA A 178 4.30 12.38 8.88
N ASP A 179 5.56 11.97 8.96
CA ASP A 179 6.55 12.56 9.87
C ASP A 179 6.78 14.05 9.58
N LYS A 180 6.86 14.41 8.29
CA LYS A 180 7.01 15.79 7.84
C LYS A 180 5.77 16.63 8.17
N LEU A 181 4.58 16.07 7.95
CA LEU A 181 3.31 16.71 8.30
C LEU A 181 3.18 16.90 9.81
N ALA A 182 3.58 15.90 10.62
CA ALA A 182 3.56 15.99 12.08
C ALA A 182 4.38 17.18 12.58
N ASN A 183 5.58 17.39 12.04
CA ASN A 183 6.39 18.58 12.36
C ASN A 183 5.66 19.88 12.00
N THR A 184 5.10 19.96 10.79
CA THR A 184 4.38 21.14 10.30
C THR A 184 3.16 21.49 11.16
N LEU A 185 2.38 20.48 11.56
CA LEU A 185 1.18 20.66 12.38
C LEU A 185 1.53 20.98 13.84
N SER A 186 2.57 20.36 14.40
CA SER A 186 3.01 20.62 15.77
C SER A 186 3.51 22.05 16.00
N LEU A 187 4.05 22.69 14.96
CA LEU A 187 4.50 24.09 15.01
C LEU A 187 3.35 25.09 15.03
N ASN A 188 2.17 24.69 14.56
CA ASN A 188 0.98 25.53 14.51
C ASN A 188 0.03 25.32 15.70
N ASP A 189 0.24 24.27 16.49
CA ASP A 189 -0.45 24.02 17.75
C ASP A 189 0.10 24.89 18.92
N ARG A 190 1.15 25.69 18.67
CA ARG A 190 1.78 26.62 19.63
C ARG A 190 1.46 28.06 19.30
#